data_AF-A0A0C9TPP7-F1
#
_entry.id   AF-A0A0C9TPP7-F1
#
_cell.length_a   1.000
_cell.length_b   1.000
_cell.length_c   1.000
_cell.angle_alpha   90.00
_cell.angle_beta   90.00
_cell.angle_gamma   90.00
#
_symmetry.space_group_name_H-M   'P 1'
#
loop_
_entity.id
_entity.type
_entity.pdbx_description
1 polymer ?
#
loop_
_entity_poly.entity_id
_entity_poly.type
_entity_poly.pdbx_seq_one_letter_code
_entity_poly.pdbx_strand_id
1 'polypeptide(L)'
;MVEFDLPVVLCKLWEAGSPSPEDDETSSRRKKLAHSTMLLAMAIRWGTSHVTSEYHMCQYKQYMKAYLECVKTIFPEIGWRPNHHASLHLDEFLRRYGPMHGWWMFPFKRVIGSLQKTNTNHKIGQLEQTMLGAFCAAARVKALLQHPDAPKVVRDASNILNVCCSASDDGALAADLGVFHTLTQTGETNWTVNGDAKVEEAPALVKRALVAAGIEGHLDVQLDMFSRCTVSGIKYSTREATRTDCNIFFNESGGRLVPGVIEYIFAIRSANGKPRYFVAACRNLPVPDLVTDPFKAYKDFGARLWKDEHATELDIVSLMEGTFCHAISMPWLDGILVMKPLKRTVRGPDS
;
A
#
# COMPACT_ATOMS: atom_id res chain seq x y z
N MET A 1 -8.16 -0.07 -3.82
CA MET A 1 -9.42 0.66 -4.09
C MET A 1 -10.61 -0.20 -3.66
N VAL A 2 -10.97 -1.30 -4.35
CA VAL A 2 -12.17 -2.10 -4.00
C VAL A 2 -12.16 -2.67 -2.56
N GLU A 3 -10.99 -3.08 -2.03
CA GLU A 3 -10.87 -3.66 -0.68
C GLU A 3 -11.07 -2.63 0.47
N PHE A 4 -11.15 -1.34 0.20
CA PHE A 4 -11.36 -0.31 1.23
C PHE A 4 -12.56 0.56 0.92
N ASP A 5 -12.61 1.18 -0.26
CA ASP A 5 -13.59 2.22 -0.57
C ASP A 5 -15.02 1.65 -0.57
N LEU A 6 -15.24 0.51 -1.22
CA LEU A 6 -16.57 -0.08 -1.32
C LEU A 6 -17.12 -0.54 0.05
N PRO A 7 -16.41 -1.35 0.86
CA PRO A 7 -16.88 -1.71 2.19
C PRO A 7 -17.18 -0.50 3.08
N VAL A 8 -16.31 0.52 3.07
CA VAL A 8 -16.49 1.73 3.89
C VAL A 8 -17.70 2.53 3.41
N VAL A 9 -17.87 2.73 2.10
CA VAL A 9 -19.03 3.46 1.54
C VAL A 9 -20.33 2.74 1.88
N LEU A 10 -20.39 1.41 1.75
CA LEU A 10 -21.60 0.66 2.08
C LEU A 10 -21.93 0.71 3.58
N CYS A 11 -20.92 0.58 4.45
CA CYS A 11 -21.11 0.80 5.89
C CYS A 11 -21.60 2.22 6.17
N LYS A 12 -21.03 3.25 5.53
CA LYS A 12 -21.48 4.63 5.70
C LYS A 12 -22.94 4.83 5.29
N LEU A 13 -23.32 4.28 4.14
CA LEU A 13 -24.68 4.42 3.60
C LEU A 13 -25.73 3.67 4.41
N TRP A 14 -25.40 2.50 4.97
CA TRP A 14 -26.38 1.57 5.53
C TRP A 14 -26.25 1.29 7.03
N GLU A 15 -25.16 1.70 7.67
CA GLU A 15 -25.02 1.67 9.14
C GLU A 15 -25.05 3.06 9.79
N ALA A 16 -24.63 4.13 9.09
CA ALA A 16 -24.61 5.50 9.64
C ALA A 16 -25.85 6.35 9.29
N GLY A 17 -26.76 5.85 8.45
CA GLY A 17 -28.05 6.49 8.21
C GLY A 17 -28.98 6.32 9.42
N SER A 18 -29.64 7.40 9.84
CA SER A 18 -30.60 7.42 10.96
C SER A 18 -31.57 6.23 10.89
N PRO A 19 -31.97 5.65 12.04
CA PRO A 19 -33.03 4.65 12.07
C PRO A 19 -34.29 5.25 11.45
N SER A 20 -34.60 4.85 10.22
CA SER A 20 -35.95 5.01 9.69
C SER A 20 -36.88 4.27 10.65
N PRO A 21 -37.99 4.86 11.11
CA PRO A 21 -38.95 4.21 12.01
C PRO A 21 -39.67 3.01 11.36
N GLU A 22 -39.39 2.72 10.09
CA GLU A 22 -39.73 1.47 9.43
C GLU A 22 -38.51 0.55 9.46
N ASP A 23 -38.45 -0.35 10.45
CA ASP A 23 -37.57 -1.53 10.44
C ASP A 23 -38.00 -2.47 9.31
N ASP A 24 -37.72 -2.03 8.08
CA ASP A 24 -38.08 -2.67 6.82
C ASP A 24 -37.10 -3.81 6.49
N GLU A 25 -37.62 -4.88 5.88
CA GLU A 25 -36.84 -6.00 5.33
C GLU A 25 -35.69 -5.49 4.44
N THR A 26 -35.92 -4.39 3.72
CA THR A 26 -34.92 -3.70 2.89
C THR A 26 -33.72 -3.19 3.71
N SER A 27 -33.96 -2.61 4.89
CA SER A 27 -32.91 -2.10 5.78
C SER A 27 -32.04 -3.25 6.31
N SER A 28 -32.67 -4.33 6.75
CA SER A 28 -31.99 -5.56 7.17
C SER A 28 -31.13 -6.16 6.04
N ARG A 29 -31.69 -6.22 4.83
CA ARG A 29 -31.00 -6.71 3.64
C ARG A 29 -29.77 -5.85 3.28
N ARG A 30 -29.88 -4.52 3.37
CA ARG A 30 -28.77 -3.58 3.14
C ARG A 30 -27.64 -3.77 4.17
N LYS A 31 -27.96 -3.88 5.46
CA LYS A 31 -26.97 -4.16 6.52
C LYS A 31 -26.25 -5.49 6.28
N LYS A 32 -26.97 -6.55 5.91
CA LYS A 32 -26.37 -7.84 5.53
C LYS A 32 -25.45 -7.71 4.31
N LEU A 33 -25.82 -6.89 3.32
CA LEU A 33 -24.98 -6.65 2.15
C LEU A 33 -23.69 -5.90 2.49
N ALA A 34 -23.74 -4.86 3.35
CA ALA A 34 -22.54 -4.21 3.88
C ALA A 34 -21.65 -5.21 4.63
N HIS A 35 -22.23 -6.02 5.50
CA HIS A 35 -21.52 -7.06 6.24
C HIS A 35 -20.86 -8.09 5.30
N SER A 36 -21.59 -8.60 4.31
CA SER A 36 -21.03 -9.52 3.30
C SER A 36 -19.87 -8.89 2.54
N THR A 37 -19.95 -7.60 2.24
CA THR A 37 -18.88 -6.86 1.55
C THR A 37 -17.63 -6.73 2.44
N MET A 38 -17.80 -6.52 3.74
CA MET A 38 -16.70 -6.54 4.71
C MET A 38 -16.03 -7.91 4.79
N LEU A 39 -16.82 -9.00 4.87
CA LEU A 39 -16.29 -10.37 4.87
C LEU A 39 -15.46 -10.64 3.60
N LEU A 40 -15.98 -10.25 2.44
CA LEU A 40 -15.26 -10.39 1.18
C LEU A 40 -13.97 -9.56 1.16
N ALA A 41 -13.98 -8.32 1.65
CA ALA A 41 -12.79 -7.50 1.73
C ALA A 41 -11.70 -8.11 2.63
N MET A 42 -12.08 -8.68 3.78
CA MET A 42 -11.14 -9.39 4.65
C MET A 42 -10.62 -10.68 3.99
N ALA A 43 -11.48 -11.44 3.31
CA ALA A 43 -11.03 -12.61 2.55
C ALA A 43 -10.03 -12.21 1.47
N ILE A 44 -10.33 -11.19 0.66
CA ILE A 44 -9.43 -10.68 -0.37
C ILE A 44 -8.09 -10.27 0.24
N ARG A 45 -8.10 -9.50 1.34
CA ARG A 45 -6.88 -9.09 2.05
C ARG A 45 -5.95 -10.26 2.36
N TRP A 46 -6.50 -11.32 2.95
CA TRP A 46 -5.73 -12.51 3.32
C TRP A 46 -5.28 -13.31 2.09
N GLY A 47 -6.16 -13.48 1.10
CA GLY A 47 -5.87 -14.24 -0.12
C GLY A 47 -4.90 -13.56 -1.09
N THR A 48 -4.84 -12.23 -1.06
CA THR A 48 -3.93 -11.40 -1.87
C THR A 48 -2.74 -10.90 -1.07
N SER A 49 -2.44 -11.48 0.09
CA SER A 49 -1.23 -11.11 0.83
C SER A 49 0.02 -11.49 0.02
N HIS A 50 1.08 -10.68 0.13
CA HIS A 50 2.39 -10.99 -0.45
C HIS A 50 3.14 -12.06 0.34
N VAL A 51 2.64 -12.43 1.51
CA VAL A 51 3.12 -13.55 2.32
C VAL A 51 1.97 -14.51 2.56
N THR A 52 2.27 -15.79 2.69
CA THR A 52 1.27 -16.80 3.03
C THR A 52 1.79 -17.68 4.15
N SER A 53 0.88 -18.12 5.01
CA SER A 53 1.13 -19.07 6.08
C SER A 53 -0.17 -19.83 6.34
N GLU A 54 -0.11 -20.87 7.17
CA GLU A 54 -1.31 -21.62 7.55
C GLU A 54 -2.39 -20.71 8.17
N TYR A 55 -1.97 -19.69 8.92
CA TYR A 55 -2.87 -18.67 9.45
C TYR A 55 -3.58 -17.88 8.34
N HIS A 56 -2.85 -17.41 7.32
CA HIS A 56 -3.44 -16.69 6.18
C HIS A 56 -4.49 -17.55 5.47
N MET A 57 -4.17 -18.83 5.23
CA MET A 57 -5.05 -19.79 4.57
C MET A 57 -6.33 -20.02 5.39
N CYS A 58 -6.20 -20.19 6.70
CA CYS A 58 -7.32 -20.35 7.62
C CYS A 58 -8.24 -19.12 7.62
N GLN A 59 -7.67 -17.91 7.76
CA GLN A 59 -8.45 -16.67 7.75
C GLN A 59 -9.16 -16.45 6.42
N TYR A 60 -8.45 -16.66 5.30
CA TYR A 60 -9.05 -16.59 3.97
C TYR A 60 -10.28 -17.51 3.86
N LYS A 61 -10.11 -18.79 4.19
CA LYS A 61 -11.16 -19.80 4.06
C LYS A 61 -12.36 -19.47 4.94
N GLN A 62 -12.11 -19.05 6.17
CA GLN A 62 -13.15 -18.66 7.13
C GLN A 62 -13.98 -17.48 6.59
N TYR A 63 -13.33 -16.41 6.16
CA TYR A 63 -14.03 -15.23 5.65
C TYR A 63 -14.74 -15.49 4.31
N MET A 64 -14.12 -16.26 3.40
CA MET A 64 -14.74 -16.61 2.13
C MET A 64 -15.98 -17.47 2.32
N LYS A 65 -15.93 -18.45 3.23
CA LYS A 65 -17.09 -19.27 3.58
C LYS A 65 -18.22 -18.43 4.19
N ALA A 66 -17.90 -17.60 5.20
CA ALA A 66 -18.87 -16.72 5.83
C ALA A 66 -19.51 -15.74 4.82
N TYR A 67 -18.71 -15.21 3.89
CA TYR A 67 -19.20 -14.37 2.79
C TYR A 67 -20.24 -15.11 1.94
N LEU A 68 -19.94 -16.33 1.47
CA LEU A 68 -20.87 -17.11 0.65
C LEU A 68 -22.14 -17.51 1.41
N GLU A 69 -22.03 -17.87 2.69
CA GLU A 69 -23.18 -18.13 3.56
C GLU A 69 -24.07 -16.89 3.73
N CYS A 70 -23.45 -15.72 3.91
CA CYS A 70 -24.16 -14.44 3.98
C CYS A 70 -24.87 -14.12 2.65
N VAL A 71 -24.19 -14.30 1.52
CA VAL A 71 -24.77 -14.11 0.18
C VAL A 71 -25.97 -15.03 -0.04
N LYS A 72 -25.89 -16.31 0.36
CA LYS A 72 -27.02 -17.25 0.26
C LYS A 72 -28.22 -16.81 1.11
N THR A 73 -27.96 -16.22 2.26
CA THR A 73 -29.00 -15.67 3.14
C THR A 73 -29.67 -14.44 2.53
N ILE A 74 -28.91 -13.59 1.83
CA ILE A 74 -29.43 -12.38 1.16
C ILE A 74 -30.17 -12.74 -0.14
N PHE A 75 -29.69 -13.77 -0.84
CA PHE A 75 -30.22 -14.23 -2.13
C PHE A 75 -30.44 -15.76 -2.09
N PRO A 76 -31.56 -16.23 -1.52
CA PRO A 76 -31.85 -17.67 -1.41
C PRO A 76 -31.85 -18.40 -2.76
N GLU A 77 -32.28 -17.72 -3.82
CA GLU A 77 -32.33 -18.26 -5.18
C GLU A 77 -31.00 -18.15 -5.96
N ILE A 78 -29.90 -17.80 -5.29
CA ILE A 78 -28.61 -17.65 -6.00
C ILE A 78 -28.16 -18.97 -6.62
N GLY A 79 -27.96 -18.94 -7.94
CA GLY A 79 -27.30 -20.00 -8.70
C GLY A 79 -25.78 -19.91 -8.55
N TRP A 80 -25.19 -20.88 -7.86
CA TRP A 80 -23.75 -20.93 -7.66
C TRP A 80 -23.00 -21.12 -8.97
N ARG A 81 -22.16 -20.14 -9.32
CA ARG A 81 -21.18 -20.22 -10.40
C ARG A 81 -19.93 -21.01 -9.99
N PRO A 82 -19.21 -21.63 -10.94
CA PRO A 82 -17.93 -22.29 -10.68
C PRO A 82 -16.91 -21.42 -9.92
N ASN A 83 -16.91 -20.10 -10.15
CA ASN A 83 -16.02 -19.18 -9.44
C ASN A 83 -16.26 -19.14 -7.92
N HIS A 84 -17.51 -19.30 -7.45
CA HIS A 84 -17.78 -19.39 -6.02
C HIS A 84 -17.19 -20.66 -5.43
N HIS A 85 -17.32 -21.79 -6.14
CA HIS A 85 -16.69 -23.04 -5.73
C HIS A 85 -15.16 -22.95 -5.76
N ALA A 86 -14.58 -22.42 -6.84
CA ALA A 86 -13.14 -22.26 -6.98
C ALA A 86 -12.55 -21.35 -5.90
N SER A 87 -13.28 -20.32 -5.46
CA SER A 87 -12.84 -19.44 -4.37
C SER A 87 -12.66 -20.20 -3.04
N LEU A 88 -13.42 -21.28 -2.80
CA LEU A 88 -13.28 -22.08 -1.58
C LEU A 88 -12.03 -22.96 -1.54
N HIS A 89 -11.27 -23.03 -2.63
CA HIS A 89 -10.04 -23.82 -2.75
C HIS A 89 -8.78 -22.93 -2.83
N LEU A 90 -8.91 -21.60 -2.73
CA LEU A 90 -7.75 -20.73 -2.82
C LEU A 90 -6.75 -20.96 -1.68
N ASP A 91 -7.21 -21.38 -0.50
CA ASP A 91 -6.33 -21.82 0.60
C ASP A 91 -5.42 -22.99 0.18
N GLU A 92 -5.95 -23.98 -0.54
CA GLU A 92 -5.14 -25.08 -1.06
C GLU A 92 -4.11 -24.63 -2.10
N PHE A 93 -4.50 -23.69 -2.97
CA PHE A 93 -3.57 -23.12 -3.96
C PHE A 93 -2.48 -22.28 -3.29
N LEU A 94 -2.82 -21.48 -2.28
CA LEU A 94 -1.85 -20.74 -1.48
C LEU A 94 -0.87 -21.68 -0.77
N ARG A 95 -1.34 -22.85 -0.31
CA ARG A 95 -0.47 -23.87 0.29
C ARG A 95 0.52 -24.47 -0.70
N ARG A 96 0.08 -24.78 -1.92
CA ARG A 96 0.89 -25.46 -2.93
C ARG A 96 1.83 -24.53 -3.69
N TYR A 97 1.38 -23.32 -4.00
CA TYR A 97 2.05 -22.40 -4.92
C TYR A 97 2.57 -21.13 -4.25
N GLY A 98 2.34 -20.97 -2.94
CA GLY A 98 2.71 -19.76 -2.22
C GLY A 98 1.78 -18.57 -2.50
N PRO A 99 2.23 -17.34 -2.21
CA PRO A 99 1.42 -16.13 -2.37
C PRO A 99 0.84 -15.95 -3.78
N MET A 100 -0.43 -15.54 -3.87
CA MET A 100 -1.17 -15.46 -5.14
C MET A 100 -0.48 -14.59 -6.20
N HIS A 101 0.24 -13.54 -5.79
CA HIS A 101 0.97 -12.64 -6.70
C HIS A 101 1.99 -13.35 -7.58
N GLY A 102 2.51 -14.51 -7.15
CA GLY A 102 3.47 -15.30 -7.94
C GLY A 102 2.83 -16.02 -9.14
N TRP A 103 1.52 -16.18 -9.15
CA TRP A 103 0.82 -17.01 -10.16
C TRP A 103 -0.50 -16.42 -10.67
N TRP A 104 -0.90 -15.24 -10.20
CA TRP A 104 -2.07 -14.54 -10.72
C TRP A 104 -1.88 -14.08 -12.17
N MET A 105 -3.00 -13.85 -12.85
CA MET A 105 -3.00 -13.65 -14.31
C MET A 105 -2.76 -12.20 -14.76
N PHE A 106 -2.77 -11.23 -13.85
CA PHE A 106 -2.62 -9.81 -14.20
C PHE A 106 -1.29 -9.47 -14.89
N PRO A 107 -0.12 -9.95 -14.42
CA PRO A 107 1.16 -9.66 -15.07
C PRO A 107 1.21 -10.26 -16.47
N PHE A 108 0.73 -11.50 -16.62
CA PHE A 108 0.68 -12.17 -17.92
C PHE A 108 -0.27 -11.47 -18.90
N LYS A 109 -1.44 -11.00 -18.45
CA LYS A 109 -2.34 -10.18 -19.28
C LYS A 109 -1.67 -8.90 -19.78
N ARG A 110 -0.88 -8.25 -18.93
CA ARG A 110 -0.10 -7.06 -19.33
C ARG A 110 0.97 -7.41 -20.35
N VAL A 111 1.72 -8.50 -20.14
CA VAL A 111 2.70 -9.00 -21.12
C VAL A 111 2.02 -9.31 -22.46
N ILE A 112 0.88 -10.00 -22.45
CA ILE A 112 0.10 -10.27 -23.67
C ILE A 112 -0.30 -8.97 -24.36
N GLY A 113 -0.79 -7.97 -23.62
CA GLY A 113 -1.11 -6.66 -24.16
C GLY A 113 0.09 -5.95 -24.79
N SER A 114 1.27 -6.04 -24.18
CA SER A 114 2.51 -5.49 -24.75
C SER A 114 2.94 -6.24 -26.01
N LEU A 115 2.83 -7.58 -26.02
CA LEU A 115 3.12 -8.39 -27.21
C LEU A 115 2.19 -8.05 -28.36
N GLN A 116 0.89 -7.83 -28.10
CA GLN A 116 -0.10 -7.40 -29.10
C GLN A 116 0.23 -6.05 -29.74
N LYS A 117 0.96 -5.16 -29.05
CA LYS A 117 1.40 -3.86 -29.57
C LYS A 117 2.70 -3.93 -30.38
N THR A 118 3.33 -5.11 -30.47
CA THR A 118 4.56 -5.27 -31.25
C THR A 118 4.24 -5.05 -32.73
N ASN A 119 5.01 -4.19 -33.39
CA ASN A 119 4.89 -4.04 -34.83
C ASN A 119 5.33 -5.34 -35.50
N THR A 120 4.39 -6.04 -36.12
CA THR A 120 4.66 -7.33 -36.78
C THR A 120 4.48 -7.21 -38.28
N ASN A 121 5.18 -8.06 -39.03
CA ASN A 121 5.00 -8.18 -40.47
C ASN A 121 3.73 -8.98 -40.85
N HIS A 122 2.90 -9.36 -39.87
CA HIS A 122 1.68 -10.17 -39.99
C HIS A 122 1.85 -11.53 -40.69
N LYS A 123 3.08 -12.06 -40.77
CA LYS A 123 3.36 -13.37 -41.37
C LYS A 123 3.31 -14.47 -40.32
N ILE A 124 2.29 -15.32 -40.41
CA ILE A 124 2.13 -16.51 -39.56
C ILE A 124 3.40 -17.39 -39.69
N GLY A 125 3.95 -17.85 -38.56
CA GLY A 125 5.20 -18.60 -38.49
C GLY A 125 6.48 -17.75 -38.35
N GLN A 126 6.41 -16.44 -38.62
CA GLN A 126 7.47 -15.47 -38.30
C GLN A 126 7.05 -14.50 -37.19
N LEU A 127 5.76 -14.46 -36.90
CA LEU A 127 5.15 -13.56 -35.94
C LEU A 127 5.65 -13.84 -34.52
N GLU A 128 5.71 -15.11 -34.12
CA GLU A 128 6.19 -15.56 -32.82
C GLU A 128 7.67 -15.20 -32.63
N GLN A 129 8.49 -15.42 -33.67
CA GLN A 129 9.91 -15.06 -33.66
C GLN A 129 10.10 -13.54 -33.59
N THR A 130 9.30 -12.76 -34.34
CA THR A 130 9.36 -11.29 -34.33
C THR A 130 8.95 -10.73 -32.97
N MET A 131 7.85 -11.22 -32.40
CA MET A 131 7.37 -10.83 -31.07
C MET A 131 8.40 -11.17 -29.99
N LEU A 132 8.93 -12.40 -29.98
CA LEU A 132 9.94 -12.81 -29.01
C LEU A 132 11.24 -12.02 -29.16
N GLY A 133 11.66 -11.76 -30.40
CA GLY A 133 12.85 -10.96 -30.70
C GLY A 133 12.72 -9.53 -30.19
N ALA A 134 11.59 -8.88 -30.48
CA ALA A 134 11.28 -7.53 -30.01
C ALA A 134 11.20 -7.46 -28.46
N PHE A 135 10.52 -8.43 -27.84
CA PHE A 135 10.43 -8.53 -26.39
C PHE A 135 11.81 -8.69 -25.73
N CYS A 136 12.65 -9.60 -26.25
CA CYS A 136 14.01 -9.81 -25.76
C CYS A 136 14.88 -8.55 -25.94
N ALA A 137 14.78 -7.87 -27.09
CA ALA A 137 15.52 -6.64 -27.34
C ALA A 137 15.13 -5.54 -26.34
N ALA A 138 13.83 -5.33 -26.10
CA ALA A 138 13.34 -4.37 -25.12
C ALA A 138 13.81 -4.71 -23.69
N ALA A 139 13.78 -5.98 -23.31
CA ALA A 139 14.28 -6.44 -22.00
C ALA A 139 15.79 -6.16 -21.83
N ARG A 140 16.61 -6.41 -22.86
CA ARG A 140 18.05 -6.13 -22.84
C ARG A 140 18.34 -4.63 -22.71
N VAL A 141 17.60 -3.77 -23.42
CA VAL A 141 17.75 -2.31 -23.31
C VAL A 141 17.40 -1.84 -21.90
N LYS A 142 16.31 -2.34 -21.31
CA LYS A 142 15.94 -2.05 -19.91
C LYS A 142 17.03 -2.49 -18.93
N ALA A 143 17.57 -3.70 -19.08
CA ALA A 143 18.66 -4.20 -18.25
C ALA A 143 19.92 -3.34 -18.38
N LEU A 144 20.26 -2.92 -19.61
CA LEU A 144 21.41 -2.05 -19.86
C LEU A 144 21.24 -0.66 -19.24
N LEU A 145 20.03 -0.09 -19.26
CA LEU A 145 19.71 1.17 -18.60
C LEU A 145 19.87 1.10 -17.07
N GLN A 146 19.62 -0.07 -16.48
CA GLN A 146 19.75 -0.32 -15.06
C GLN A 146 21.18 -0.70 -14.63
N HIS A 147 22.08 -0.96 -15.59
CA HIS A 147 23.43 -1.39 -15.30
C HIS A 147 24.31 -0.21 -14.82
N PRO A 148 25.09 -0.34 -13.73
CA PRO A 148 25.97 0.73 -13.23
C PRO A 148 26.96 1.26 -14.27
N ASP A 149 27.50 0.35 -15.09
CA ASP A 149 28.45 0.65 -16.16
C ASP A 149 27.80 0.90 -17.53
N ALA A 150 26.54 1.36 -17.55
CA ALA A 150 25.85 1.66 -18.80
C ALA A 150 26.68 2.64 -19.67
N PRO A 151 26.87 2.35 -20.97
CA PRO A 151 27.58 3.25 -21.87
C PRO A 151 27.03 4.67 -21.80
N LYS A 152 27.89 5.68 -21.92
CA LYS A 152 27.49 7.09 -21.81
C LYS A 152 26.31 7.44 -22.72
N VAL A 153 26.31 6.94 -23.96
CA VAL A 153 25.21 7.12 -24.92
C VAL A 153 23.86 6.61 -24.41
N VAL A 154 23.84 5.50 -23.66
CA VAL A 154 22.62 4.93 -23.07
C VAL A 154 22.14 5.78 -21.90
N ARG A 155 23.07 6.30 -21.09
CA ARG A 155 22.76 7.23 -19.99
C ARG A 155 22.24 8.57 -20.49
N ASP A 156 22.87 9.13 -21.53
CA ASP A 156 22.46 10.37 -22.17
C ASP A 156 21.07 10.25 -22.83
N ALA A 157 20.77 9.07 -23.39
CA ALA A 157 19.46 8.76 -23.98
C ALA A 157 18.42 8.24 -22.97
N SER A 158 18.77 8.11 -21.68
CA SER A 158 17.92 7.47 -20.67
C SER A 158 16.53 8.10 -20.58
N ASN A 159 16.42 9.43 -20.66
CA ASN A 159 15.14 10.13 -20.63
C ASN A 159 14.23 9.74 -21.80
N ILE A 160 14.78 9.66 -23.02
CA ILE A 160 14.05 9.26 -24.22
C ILE A 160 13.69 7.78 -24.16
N LEU A 161 14.65 6.93 -23.77
CA LEU A 161 14.46 5.50 -23.66
C LEU A 161 13.45 5.15 -22.56
N ASN A 162 13.43 5.88 -21.45
CA ASN A 162 12.44 5.73 -20.40
C ASN A 162 11.04 6.09 -20.90
N VAL A 163 10.88 7.15 -21.70
CA VAL A 163 9.59 7.49 -22.34
C VAL A 163 9.15 6.41 -23.32
N CYS A 164 10.05 5.93 -24.19
CA CYS A 164 9.74 4.88 -25.15
C CYS A 164 9.43 3.52 -24.49
N CYS A 165 10.13 3.18 -23.40
CA CYS A 165 9.92 1.94 -22.67
C CYS A 165 8.71 2.00 -21.72
N SER A 166 8.33 3.19 -21.22
CA SER A 166 7.17 3.39 -20.34
C SER A 166 5.84 3.49 -21.08
N ALA A 167 5.83 3.85 -22.37
CA ALA A 167 4.63 3.79 -23.21
C ALA A 167 4.02 2.37 -23.31
N SER A 168 4.80 1.34 -22.96
CA SER A 168 4.38 -0.06 -22.88
C SER A 168 4.18 -0.56 -21.44
N ASP A 169 4.47 0.26 -20.44
CA ASP A 169 4.72 -0.15 -19.06
C ASP A 169 4.11 0.88 -18.10
N ASP A 170 2.79 0.82 -17.92
CA ASP A 170 2.15 1.42 -16.74
C ASP A 170 2.83 0.77 -15.53
N GLY A 171 3.45 1.56 -14.64
CA GLY A 171 4.28 1.09 -13.52
C GLY A 171 3.69 0.02 -12.59
N ALA A 172 2.42 -0.35 -12.79
CA ALA A 172 1.80 -1.55 -12.27
C ALA A 172 2.51 -2.86 -12.68
N LEU A 173 3.00 -3.01 -13.92
CA LEU A 173 3.72 -4.24 -14.30
C LEU A 173 5.09 -4.32 -13.61
N ALA A 174 5.80 -3.21 -13.47
CA ALA A 174 7.04 -3.14 -12.68
C ALA A 174 6.78 -3.41 -11.20
N ALA A 175 5.67 -2.94 -10.63
CA ALA A 175 5.26 -3.27 -9.26
C ALA A 175 4.90 -4.76 -9.09
N ASP A 176 4.16 -5.33 -10.05
CA ASP A 176 3.77 -6.73 -10.05
C ASP A 176 4.97 -7.67 -10.26
N LEU A 177 5.92 -7.30 -11.13
CA LEU A 177 7.15 -8.05 -11.38
C LEU A 177 8.22 -7.79 -10.30
N GLY A 178 8.17 -6.64 -9.63
CA GLY A 178 8.98 -6.33 -8.46
C GLY A 178 8.81 -7.36 -7.34
N VAL A 179 7.66 -8.05 -7.29
CA VAL A 179 7.43 -9.20 -6.39
C VAL A 179 8.44 -10.33 -6.66
N PHE A 180 8.73 -10.65 -7.93
CA PHE A 180 9.75 -11.65 -8.27
C PHE A 180 11.18 -11.18 -7.94
N HIS A 181 11.44 -9.87 -8.05
CA HIS A 181 12.74 -9.28 -7.71
C HIS A 181 12.97 -9.15 -6.20
N THR A 182 11.90 -8.98 -5.42
CA THR A 182 11.96 -8.92 -3.94
C THR A 182 12.24 -10.31 -3.36
N LEU A 183 11.82 -11.38 -4.03
CA LEU A 183 12.14 -12.76 -3.65
C LEU A 183 13.64 -13.10 -3.81
N THR A 184 14.38 -12.35 -4.62
CA THR A 184 15.82 -12.57 -4.85
C THR A 184 16.73 -11.62 -4.08
N GLN A 185 16.18 -10.59 -3.43
CA GLN A 185 16.96 -9.67 -2.60
C GLN A 185 16.88 -10.02 -1.12
N THR A 186 18.04 -10.35 -0.55
CA THR A 186 18.25 -10.45 0.89
C THR A 186 18.21 -9.07 1.53
N GLY A 187 17.09 -8.70 2.13
CA GLY A 187 17.03 -7.97 3.41
C GLY A 187 17.49 -6.50 3.50
N GLU A 188 17.98 -5.85 2.45
CA GLU A 188 18.33 -4.42 2.54
C GLU A 188 17.17 -3.53 2.08
N THR A 189 16.55 -2.80 3.02
CA THR A 189 15.64 -1.70 2.69
C THR A 189 16.40 -0.65 1.89
N ASN A 190 16.06 -0.47 0.62
CA ASN A 190 16.64 0.57 -0.22
C ASN A 190 15.91 1.90 0.00
N TRP A 191 16.70 2.91 0.35
CA TRP A 191 16.24 4.27 0.62
C TRP A 191 16.76 5.20 -0.47
N THR A 192 15.87 5.93 -1.13
CA THR A 192 16.26 7.00 -2.04
C THR A 192 15.53 8.27 -1.66
N VAL A 193 16.28 9.35 -1.47
CA VAL A 193 15.67 10.66 -1.25
C VAL A 193 15.66 11.40 -2.57
N ASN A 194 14.49 11.92 -2.94
CA ASN A 194 14.28 12.51 -4.26
C ASN A 194 14.19 14.02 -4.12
N GLY A 195 15.11 14.73 -4.76
CA GLY A 195 15.20 16.19 -4.75
C GLY A 195 16.46 16.70 -4.05
N ASP A 196 16.79 17.96 -4.30
CA ASP A 196 17.95 18.61 -3.69
C ASP A 196 17.68 18.87 -2.20
N ALA A 197 18.57 18.37 -1.33
CA ALA A 197 18.53 18.66 0.10
C ALA A 197 18.68 20.18 0.32
N LYS A 198 17.78 20.77 1.11
CA LYS A 198 17.97 22.14 1.60
C LYS A 198 18.57 22.07 2.99
N VAL A 199 19.79 22.59 3.11
CA VAL A 199 20.47 22.68 4.40
C VAL A 199 19.89 23.87 5.15
N GLU A 200 19.11 23.61 6.19
CA GLU A 200 18.38 24.63 6.92
C GLU A 200 18.52 24.42 8.44
N GLU A 201 18.34 25.48 9.22
CA GLU A 201 18.25 25.35 10.67
C GLU A 201 16.97 24.59 11.04
N ALA A 202 17.09 23.63 11.97
CA ALA A 202 15.96 22.82 12.41
C ALA A 202 14.79 23.71 12.92
N PRO A 203 13.56 23.54 12.40
CA PRO A 203 12.40 24.24 12.94
C PRO A 203 12.21 23.98 14.44
N ALA A 204 11.69 24.96 15.19
CA ALA A 204 11.55 24.86 16.64
C ALA A 204 10.73 23.62 17.10
N LEU A 205 9.70 23.25 16.33
CA LEU A 205 8.91 22.03 16.58
C LEU A 205 9.74 20.76 16.41
N VAL A 206 10.57 20.70 15.36
CA VAL A 206 11.47 19.57 15.11
C VAL A 206 12.53 19.47 16.22
N LYS A 207 13.12 20.60 16.66
CA LYS A 207 14.06 20.62 17.79
C LYS A 207 13.44 20.04 19.05
N ARG A 208 12.20 20.45 19.41
CA ARG A 208 11.48 19.91 20.57
C ARG A 208 11.21 18.41 20.45
N ALA A 209 10.80 17.96 19.27
CA ALA A 209 10.51 16.55 19.01
C ALA A 209 11.76 15.67 19.03
N LEU A 210 12.90 16.16 18.54
CA LEU A 210 14.20 15.47 18.63
C LEU A 210 14.63 15.25 20.09
N VAL A 211 14.44 16.27 20.94
CA VAL A 211 14.70 16.15 22.39
C VAL A 211 13.75 15.13 23.02
N ALA A 212 12.45 15.21 22.73
CA ALA A 212 11.47 14.27 23.26
C ALA A 212 11.76 12.81 22.83
N ALA A 213 12.32 12.62 21.63
CA ALA A 213 12.75 11.32 21.12
C ALA A 213 14.10 10.83 21.70
N GLY A 214 14.72 11.58 22.62
CA GLY A 214 16.02 11.24 23.21
C GLY A 214 17.18 11.30 22.22
N ILE A 215 17.03 12.01 21.11
CA ILE A 215 18.09 12.23 20.11
C ILE A 215 18.88 13.49 20.53
N GLU A 216 19.44 13.45 21.75
CA GLU A 216 20.16 14.56 22.35
C GLU A 216 21.55 14.72 21.70
N GLY A 217 21.88 15.96 21.30
CA GLY A 217 23.14 16.30 20.61
C GLY A 217 22.98 17.10 19.31
N HIS A 218 21.75 17.37 18.85
CA HIS A 218 21.50 17.98 17.55
C HIS A 218 20.68 19.29 17.57
N LEU A 219 20.68 20.01 18.70
CA LEU A 219 19.90 21.24 18.90
C LEU A 219 20.35 22.42 18.02
N ASP A 220 21.63 22.45 17.63
CA ASP A 220 22.25 23.46 16.76
C ASP A 220 22.64 22.91 15.38
N VAL A 221 22.06 21.78 14.97
CA VAL A 221 22.46 21.10 13.74
C VAL A 221 21.65 21.59 12.55
N GLN A 222 22.36 22.01 11.51
CA GLN A 222 21.77 22.17 10.19
C GLN A 222 21.28 20.81 9.69
N LEU A 223 20.01 20.74 9.33
CA LEU A 223 19.38 19.54 8.82
C LEU A 223 19.37 19.57 7.30
N ASP A 224 19.57 18.41 6.69
CA ASP A 224 19.24 18.23 5.28
C ASP A 224 17.73 18.01 5.18
N MET A 225 16.99 19.03 4.75
CA MET A 225 15.53 18.98 4.62
C MET A 225 15.11 18.50 3.23
N PHE A 226 14.08 17.68 3.18
CA PHE A 226 13.55 17.09 1.96
C PHE A 226 12.03 17.24 1.87
N SER A 227 11.52 17.41 0.66
CA SER A 227 10.08 17.43 0.40
C SER A 227 9.51 16.04 0.14
N ARG A 228 10.35 15.09 -0.34
CA ARG A 228 9.94 13.76 -0.77
C ARG A 228 11.03 12.73 -0.51
N CYS A 229 10.64 11.51 -0.18
CA CYS A 229 11.53 10.35 -0.10
C CYS A 229 10.86 9.10 -0.67
N THR A 230 11.65 8.08 -0.94
CA THR A 230 11.18 6.76 -1.36
C THR A 230 11.82 5.70 -0.47
N VAL A 231 10.97 4.84 0.06
CA VAL A 231 11.31 3.79 1.02
C VAL A 231 10.83 2.48 0.45
N SER A 232 11.76 1.58 0.12
CA SER A 232 11.41 0.27 -0.46
C SER A 232 10.47 0.41 -1.68
N GLY A 233 10.72 1.41 -2.54
CA GLY A 233 9.91 1.69 -3.73
C GLY A 233 8.61 2.46 -3.49
N ILE A 234 8.27 2.77 -2.24
CA ILE A 234 7.06 3.52 -1.85
C ILE A 234 7.42 4.99 -1.64
N LYS A 235 6.68 5.90 -2.29
CA LYS A 235 6.93 7.35 -2.23
C LYS A 235 6.22 8.00 -1.06
N TYR A 236 6.92 8.80 -0.30
CA TYR A 236 6.38 9.62 0.78
C TYR A 236 6.71 11.09 0.54
N SER A 237 5.87 11.98 1.03
CA SER A 237 6.10 13.43 0.93
C SER A 237 5.70 14.17 2.19
N THR A 238 6.19 15.38 2.35
CA THR A 238 5.61 16.34 3.31
C THR A 238 4.19 16.72 2.88
N ARG A 239 3.37 17.13 3.85
CA ARG A 239 2.01 17.65 3.64
C ARG A 239 1.96 18.80 2.64
N GLU A 240 2.95 19.69 2.70
CA GLU A 240 3.07 20.83 1.80
C GLU A 240 3.34 20.39 0.35
N ALA A 241 4.10 19.30 0.16
CA ALA A 241 4.51 18.84 -1.15
C ALA A 241 3.39 18.05 -1.88
N THR A 242 2.66 17.18 -1.16
CA THR A 242 1.49 16.48 -1.70
C THR A 242 0.48 16.17 -0.59
N ARG A 243 -0.81 16.08 -0.97
CA ARG A 243 -1.90 15.70 -0.05
C ARG A 243 -2.06 14.19 0.13
N THR A 244 -1.55 13.39 -0.78
CA THR A 244 -1.80 11.93 -0.81
C THR A 244 -0.68 11.15 -0.14
N ASP A 245 0.57 11.52 -0.40
CA ASP A 245 1.74 10.70 -0.03
C ASP A 245 2.27 11.06 1.38
N CYS A 246 1.58 11.96 2.09
CA CYS A 246 1.93 12.41 3.43
C CYS A 246 1.18 11.66 4.54
N ASN A 247 0.08 10.96 4.24
CA ASN A 247 -0.69 10.24 5.26
C ASN A 247 -0.04 8.89 5.54
N ILE A 248 0.28 8.63 6.81
CA ILE A 248 0.96 7.42 7.26
C ILE A 248 0.35 6.86 8.53
N PHE A 249 0.63 5.59 8.80
CA PHE A 249 0.53 4.99 10.13
C PHE A 249 1.94 4.70 10.63
N PHE A 250 2.25 5.07 11.86
CA PHE A 250 3.55 4.87 12.51
C PHE A 250 3.38 4.44 13.97
N ASN A 251 4.43 3.88 14.56
CA ASN A 251 4.42 3.49 15.97
C ASN A 251 4.72 4.70 16.86
N GLU A 252 3.79 5.02 17.76
CA GLU A 252 4.04 5.96 18.86
C GLU A 252 5.05 5.37 19.86
N SER A 253 5.58 6.19 20.78
CA SER A 253 6.55 5.82 21.85
C SER A 253 6.12 4.67 22.78
N GLY A 254 4.94 4.08 22.60
CA GLY A 254 4.45 2.87 23.28
C GLY A 254 4.20 1.68 22.35
N GLY A 255 4.66 1.71 21.10
CA GLY A 255 4.49 0.63 20.11
C GLY A 255 3.08 0.54 19.49
N ARG A 256 2.18 1.48 19.83
CA ARG A 256 0.85 1.54 19.24
C ARG A 256 0.94 2.18 17.85
N LEU A 257 0.38 1.50 16.85
CA LEU A 257 0.26 2.03 15.50
C LEU A 257 -0.85 3.09 15.44
N VAL A 258 -0.49 4.33 15.13
CA VAL A 258 -1.39 5.49 15.03
C VAL A 258 -1.26 6.16 13.67
N PRO A 259 -2.33 6.75 13.11
CA PRO A 259 -2.24 7.52 11.90
C PRO A 259 -1.70 8.92 12.19
N GLY A 260 -1.08 9.50 11.18
CA GLY A 260 -0.69 10.90 11.19
C GLY A 260 -0.25 11.36 9.81
N VAL A 261 0.25 12.58 9.79
CA VAL A 261 0.66 13.23 8.55
C VAL A 261 2.09 13.74 8.68
N ILE A 262 2.89 13.45 7.65
CA ILE A 262 4.27 13.89 7.55
C ILE A 262 4.32 15.41 7.37
N GLU A 263 4.89 16.10 8.34
CA GLU A 263 5.18 17.52 8.24
C GLU A 263 6.59 17.75 7.70
N TYR A 264 7.57 16.97 8.18
CA TYR A 264 8.96 17.13 7.79
C TYR A 264 9.63 15.80 7.44
N ILE A 265 10.52 15.85 6.45
CA ILE A 265 11.44 14.76 6.12
C ILE A 265 12.85 15.36 6.16
N PHE A 266 13.75 14.74 6.91
CA PHE A 266 15.09 15.31 7.07
C PHE A 266 16.14 14.24 7.35
N ALA A 267 17.41 14.62 7.18
CA ALA A 267 18.54 13.83 7.62
C ALA A 267 19.42 14.60 8.61
N ILE A 268 19.96 13.85 9.56
CA ILE A 268 20.98 14.31 10.49
C ILE A 268 22.32 13.73 10.03
N ARG A 269 23.29 14.60 9.73
CA ARG A 269 24.67 14.19 9.43
C ARG A 269 25.43 13.96 10.73
N SER A 270 26.05 12.80 10.86
CA SER A 270 27.06 12.55 11.90
C SER A 270 28.44 12.86 11.33
N ALA A 271 29.31 13.52 12.11
CA ALA A 271 30.63 13.97 11.67
C ALA A 271 31.49 12.85 11.03
N ASN A 272 31.28 11.60 11.42
CA ASN A 272 32.05 10.43 10.97
C ASN A 272 31.18 9.27 10.44
N GLY A 273 29.90 9.51 10.13
CA GLY A 273 28.93 8.44 9.83
C GLY A 273 28.02 8.70 8.64
N LYS A 274 27.35 7.64 8.16
CA LYS A 274 26.28 7.77 7.15
C LYS A 274 25.14 8.64 7.73
N PRO A 275 24.48 9.49 6.91
CA PRO A 275 23.35 10.29 7.36
C PRO A 275 22.23 9.39 7.86
N ARG A 276 21.58 9.80 8.96
CA ARG A 276 20.38 9.14 9.49
C ARG A 276 19.15 9.92 9.06
N TYR A 277 18.20 9.22 8.46
CA TYR A 277 16.99 9.82 7.90
C TYR A 277 15.79 9.63 8.82
N PHE A 278 14.98 10.68 8.92
CA PHE A 278 13.83 10.76 9.81
C PHE A 278 12.64 11.39 9.11
N VAL A 279 11.47 11.05 9.64
CA VAL A 279 10.20 11.70 9.36
C VAL A 279 9.69 12.27 10.67
N ALA A 280 9.23 13.52 10.65
CA ALA A 280 8.44 14.09 11.74
C ALA A 280 6.98 14.17 11.31
N ALA A 281 6.10 13.54 12.08
CA ALA A 281 4.68 13.46 11.76
C ALA A 281 3.81 13.96 12.92
N CYS A 282 2.71 14.63 12.60
CA CYS A 282 1.66 14.94 13.56
C CYS A 282 0.61 13.82 13.55
N ARG A 283 0.35 13.21 14.70
CA ARG A 283 -0.70 12.19 14.87
C ARG A 283 -2.10 12.76 14.69
N ASN A 284 -2.99 12.00 14.06
CA ASN A 284 -4.43 12.27 14.08
C ASN A 284 -4.98 12.04 15.49
N LEU A 285 -5.90 12.89 15.92
CA LEU A 285 -6.54 12.75 17.23
C LEU A 285 -7.58 11.61 17.23
N PRO A 286 -7.75 10.89 18.35
CA PRO A 286 -8.79 9.88 18.46
C PRO A 286 -10.18 10.53 18.40
N VAL A 287 -11.16 9.80 17.88
CA VAL A 287 -12.57 10.22 17.96
C VAL A 287 -13.06 10.17 19.42
N PRO A 288 -14.00 11.04 19.84
CA PRO A 288 -14.60 10.98 21.16
C PRO A 288 -15.29 9.63 21.45
N ASP A 289 -15.32 9.20 22.70
CA ASP A 289 -15.90 7.92 23.11
C ASP A 289 -17.39 7.75 22.74
N LEU A 290 -18.11 8.87 22.56
CA LEU A 290 -19.50 8.89 22.11
C LEU A 290 -19.66 8.38 20.66
N VAL A 291 -18.62 8.48 19.84
CA VAL A 291 -18.65 8.04 18.44
C VAL A 291 -18.41 6.53 18.39
N THR A 292 -19.47 5.79 18.02
CA THR A 292 -19.36 4.34 17.82
C THR A 292 -18.61 4.05 16.53
N ASP A 293 -17.51 3.28 16.61
CA ASP A 293 -16.71 2.86 15.46
C ASP A 293 -17.23 1.50 14.93
N PRO A 294 -17.93 1.45 13.78
CA PRO A 294 -18.47 0.21 13.24
C PRO A 294 -17.36 -0.75 12.77
N PHE A 295 -16.17 -0.25 12.46
CA PHE A 295 -15.04 -1.05 11.98
C PHE A 295 -14.37 -1.86 13.10
N LYS A 296 -14.69 -1.59 14.37
CA LYS A 296 -14.23 -2.42 15.51
C LYS A 296 -14.67 -3.88 15.40
N ALA A 297 -15.85 -4.13 14.82
CA ALA A 297 -16.37 -5.48 14.59
C ALA A 297 -15.54 -6.27 13.55
N TYR A 298 -14.83 -5.58 12.66
CA TYR A 298 -14.07 -6.17 11.56
C TYR A 298 -12.56 -6.04 11.82
N LYS A 299 -12.02 -6.81 12.77
CA LYS A 299 -10.62 -6.71 13.22
C LYS A 299 -9.61 -6.78 12.06
N ASP A 300 -9.80 -7.74 11.15
CA ASP A 300 -8.88 -7.98 10.03
C ASP A 300 -9.06 -6.98 8.87
N PHE A 301 -10.18 -6.24 8.86
CA PHE A 301 -10.32 -5.09 7.97
C PHE A 301 -9.31 -3.99 8.34
N GLY A 302 -9.03 -3.83 9.64
CA GLY A 302 -7.96 -2.99 10.17
C GLY A 302 -8.19 -1.48 10.03
N ALA A 303 -9.41 -1.06 9.67
CA ALA A 303 -9.78 0.35 9.66
C ALA A 303 -10.31 0.81 11.02
N ARG A 304 -10.13 2.09 11.32
CA ARG A 304 -10.63 2.77 12.52
C ARG A 304 -11.04 4.19 12.19
N LEU A 305 -11.90 4.76 13.03
CA LEU A 305 -12.25 6.18 12.96
C LEU A 305 -11.22 7.05 13.68
N TRP A 306 -10.86 8.18 13.05
CA TRP A 306 -9.92 9.18 13.54
C TRP A 306 -10.43 10.58 13.21
N LYS A 307 -10.07 11.58 14.00
CA LYS A 307 -10.34 12.97 13.64
C LYS A 307 -9.41 13.42 12.50
N ASP A 308 -9.90 14.32 11.65
CA ASP A 308 -9.07 15.11 10.72
C ASP A 308 -8.33 16.27 11.42
N GLU A 309 -8.35 16.26 12.75
CA GLU A 309 -7.55 17.14 13.60
C GLU A 309 -6.26 16.42 13.99
N HIS A 310 -5.18 17.19 14.10
CA HIS A 310 -3.84 16.68 14.36
C HIS A 310 -3.33 17.23 15.70
N ALA A 311 -2.51 16.44 16.39
CA ALA A 311 -1.80 16.93 17.56
C ALA A 311 -0.82 18.05 17.16
N THR A 312 -0.52 18.93 18.11
CA THR A 312 0.47 20.01 17.94
C THR A 312 1.91 19.52 18.06
N GLU A 313 2.10 18.36 18.67
CA GLU A 313 3.40 17.74 18.87
C GLU A 313 3.77 16.87 17.67
N LEU A 314 5.08 16.83 17.38
CA LEU A 314 5.65 15.98 16.34
C LEU A 314 6.23 14.72 16.96
N ASP A 315 5.95 13.58 16.34
CA ASP A 315 6.61 12.31 16.62
C ASP A 315 7.74 12.09 15.61
N ILE A 316 8.94 11.76 16.11
CA ILE A 316 10.09 11.44 15.26
C ILE A 316 10.10 9.95 14.95
N VAL A 317 9.99 9.62 13.67
CA VAL A 317 10.02 8.25 13.16
C VAL A 317 11.33 8.04 12.41
N SER A 318 12.12 7.06 12.86
CA SER A 318 13.31 6.65 12.11
C SER A 318 12.89 5.95 10.83
N LEU A 319 13.46 6.39 9.71
CA LEU A 319 13.24 5.71 8.45
C LEU A 319 13.83 4.30 8.51
N MET A 320 15.00 4.10 9.11
CA MET A 320 15.70 2.80 9.07
C MET A 320 15.00 1.63 9.77
N GLU A 321 14.04 1.91 10.67
CA GLU A 321 13.41 0.88 11.50
C GLU A 321 12.14 0.29 10.84
N GLY A 322 11.70 0.80 9.69
CA GLY A 322 10.53 0.27 8.98
C GLY A 322 9.23 0.37 9.77
N THR A 323 9.13 1.30 10.72
CA THR A 323 8.06 1.40 11.71
C THR A 323 6.82 2.16 11.23
N PHE A 324 6.73 2.48 9.94
CA PHE A 324 5.60 3.20 9.36
C PHE A 324 5.22 2.72 7.95
N CYS A 325 4.00 3.03 7.55
CA CYS A 325 3.44 2.69 6.23
C CYS A 325 2.42 3.74 5.80
N HIS A 326 2.03 3.78 4.52
CA HIS A 326 0.94 4.67 4.08
C HIS A 326 -0.37 4.42 4.81
N ALA A 327 -1.18 5.47 4.93
CA ALA A 327 -2.58 5.37 5.27
C ALA A 327 -3.44 5.49 3.99
N ILE A 328 -4.49 4.69 3.92
CA ILE A 328 -5.65 5.01 3.08
C ILE A 328 -6.74 5.58 3.97
N SER A 329 -7.43 6.61 3.51
CA SER A 329 -8.44 7.30 4.28
C SER A 329 -9.63 7.74 3.44
N MET A 330 -10.79 7.86 4.08
CA MET A 330 -12.00 8.40 3.47
C MET A 330 -12.80 9.23 4.49
N PRO A 331 -13.46 10.33 4.09
CA PRO A 331 -14.34 11.07 4.98
C PRO A 331 -15.51 10.21 5.49
N TRP A 332 -15.67 10.11 6.80
CA TRP A 332 -16.77 9.40 7.46
C TRP A 332 -17.88 10.35 7.89
N LEU A 333 -17.57 11.35 8.71
CA LEU A 333 -18.46 12.45 9.09
C LEU A 333 -17.66 13.75 9.03
N ASP A 334 -18.30 14.89 9.27
CA ASP A 334 -17.58 16.16 9.35
C ASP A 334 -16.48 16.08 10.43
N GLY A 335 -15.25 16.43 10.05
CA GLY A 335 -14.07 16.30 10.91
C GLY A 335 -13.64 14.87 11.28
N ILE A 336 -14.26 13.81 10.73
CA ILE A 336 -13.92 12.41 11.03
C ILE A 336 -13.56 11.64 9.76
N LEU A 337 -12.41 10.97 9.79
CA LEU A 337 -11.91 10.08 8.76
C LEU A 337 -12.02 8.63 9.21
N VAL A 338 -12.34 7.74 8.28
CA VAL A 338 -11.95 6.33 8.41
C VAL A 338 -10.55 6.16 7.85
N MET A 339 -9.64 5.53 8.58
CA MET A 339 -8.26 5.32 8.15
C MET A 339 -7.86 3.85 8.31
N LYS A 340 -7.09 3.33 7.36
CA LYS A 340 -6.55 1.97 7.38
C LYS A 340 -5.07 2.00 6.97
N PRO A 341 -4.18 1.26 7.68
CA PRO A 341 -2.79 1.14 7.27
C PRO A 341 -2.66 0.29 6.00
N LEU A 342 -1.94 0.80 5.01
CA LEU A 342 -1.54 0.09 3.82
C LEU A 342 -0.20 -0.61 4.06
N LYS A 343 -0.24 -1.75 4.76
CA LYS A 343 0.92 -2.61 4.93
C LYS A 343 1.27 -3.32 3.62
N ARG A 344 2.00 -2.64 2.73
CA ARG A 344 2.69 -3.27 1.60
C ARG A 344 4.05 -3.78 2.12
N THR A 345 4.03 -4.96 2.73
CA THR A 345 5.18 -5.81 3.13
C THR A 345 6.28 -5.21 4.03
N VAL A 346 6.43 -5.77 5.24
CA VAL A 346 7.70 -6.35 5.75
C VAL A 346 7.31 -7.56 6.62
N ARG A 347 8.11 -8.63 6.56
CA ARG A 347 7.98 -9.84 7.39
C ARG A 347 7.77 -9.46 8.86
N GLY A 348 6.76 -10.04 9.50
CA GLY A 348 6.72 -10.05 10.95
C GLY A 348 7.83 -10.97 11.49
N PRO A 349 8.32 -10.74 12.73
CA PRO A 349 9.36 -11.56 13.34
C PRO A 349 8.94 -13.01 13.62
N ASP A 350 7.65 -13.35 13.46
CA ASP A 350 7.08 -14.67 13.80
C ASP A 350 6.65 -15.49 12.57
N SER A 351 7.28 -15.31 11.40
CA SER A 351 7.02 -16.13 10.21
C SER A 351 8.03 -17.27 10.03
#